data_AF-A0A6P0HP96-F1
#
_entry.id   AF-A0A6P0HP96-F1
#
_cell.length_a   1.000
_cell.length_b   1.000
_cell.length_c   1.000
_cell.angle_alpha   90.00
_cell.angle_beta   90.00
_cell.angle_gamma   90.00
#
_symmetry.space_group_name_H-M   'P 1'
#
loop_
_entity.id
_entity.type
_entity.pdbx_description
1 polymer ?
#
loop_
_entity_poly.entity_id
_entity_poly.type
_entity_poly.pdbx_seq_one_letter_code
_entity_poly.pdbx_strand_id
1 'polypeptide(L)'
;MSTVVAPRTDEPRRALRALGALVALTVAGLALTTDAAVAAASARGVAVVGIGLALVKVRIVLTEFVGLRDLPRVRRWFDAWLVVVGVALVVMVVA
;
A
#
# COMPACT_ATOMS: atom_id res chain seq x y z
N MET A 1 39.89 7.24 -6.15
CA MET A 1 39.40 7.47 -4.77
C MET A 1 38.05 6.79 -4.64
N SER A 2 38.01 5.61 -4.02
CA SER A 2 36.77 4.84 -3.79
C SER A 2 36.18 5.29 -2.46
N THR A 3 35.04 5.97 -2.47
CA THR A 3 34.33 6.34 -1.24
C THR A 3 33.62 5.10 -0.71
N VAL A 4 34.15 4.53 0.36
CA VAL A 4 33.49 3.50 1.16
C VAL A 4 32.22 4.13 1.74
N VAL A 5 31.07 3.84 1.13
CA VAL A 5 29.76 4.25 1.64
C VAL A 5 29.46 3.36 2.84
N ALA A 6 29.51 3.93 4.03
CA ALA A 6 29.18 3.23 5.26
C ALA A 6 27.73 2.70 5.22
N PRO A 7 27.47 1.46 5.68
CA PRO A 7 26.12 0.89 5.71
C PRO A 7 25.20 1.72 6.60
N ARG A 8 24.06 2.15 6.07
CA ARG A 8 23.04 2.90 6.83
C ARG A 8 22.34 1.97 7.81
N THR A 9 22.70 2.06 9.08
CA THR A 9 22.18 1.22 10.18
C THR A 9 20.65 1.34 10.44
N ASP A 10 19.99 2.31 9.81
CA ASP A 10 18.54 2.54 9.93
C ASP A 10 17.67 1.74 8.94
N GLU A 11 18.25 1.21 7.86
CA GLU A 11 17.53 0.44 6.85
C GLU A 11 16.76 -0.78 7.39
N PRO A 12 17.35 -1.66 8.22
CA PRO A 12 16.63 -2.84 8.71
C PRO A 12 15.43 -2.48 9.58
N ARG A 13 15.54 -1.43 10.41
CA ARG A 13 14.43 -0.98 11.27
C ARG A 13 13.27 -0.42 10.45
N ARG A 14 13.56 0.28 9.35
CA ARG A 14 12.52 0.82 8.45
C ARG A 14 11.84 -0.29 7.66
N ALA A 15 12.60 -1.23 7.10
CA ALA A 15 12.05 -2.39 6.41
C ALA A 15 11.16 -3.24 7.33
N LEU A 16 11.58 -3.46 8.58
CA LEU A 16 10.76 -4.15 9.60
C LEU A 16 9.46 -3.41 9.92
N ARG A 17 9.47 -2.07 10.00
CA ARG A 17 8.25 -1.29 10.20
C ARG A 17 7.31 -1.38 8.99
N ALA A 18 7.85 -1.29 7.79
CA ALA A 18 7.07 -1.44 6.55
C ALA A 18 6.46 -2.85 6.44
N LEU A 19 7.22 -3.88 6.82
CA LEU A 19 6.74 -5.26 6.89
C LEU A 19 5.63 -5.39 7.93
N GLY A 20 5.81 -4.84 9.14
CA GLY A 20 4.76 -4.83 10.17
C GLY A 20 3.48 -4.15 9.70
N ALA A 21 3.59 -3.02 8.99
CA ALA A 21 2.43 -2.35 8.39
C ALA A 21 1.76 -3.21 7.31
N LEU A 22 2.52 -3.91 6.45
CA LEU A 22 1.97 -4.82 5.44
C LEU A 22 1.24 -6.02 6.07
N VAL A 23 1.79 -6.59 7.14
CA VAL A 23 1.14 -7.66 7.90
C VAL A 23 -0.17 -7.16 8.50
N ALA A 24 -0.15 -6.00 9.16
CA ALA A 24 -1.36 -5.40 9.74
C ALA A 24 -2.45 -5.13 8.68
N LEU A 25 -2.08 -4.56 7.52
CA LEU A 25 -3.00 -4.34 6.40
C LEU A 25 -3.53 -5.65 5.81
N THR A 26 -2.77 -6.74 5.91
CA THR A 26 -3.21 -8.07 5.45
C THR A 26 -4.22 -8.68 6.41
N VAL A 27 -3.97 -8.58 7.71
CA VAL A 27 -4.94 -9.01 8.73
C VAL A 27 -6.22 -8.19 8.62
N ALA A 28 -6.13 -6.86 8.44
CA ALA A 28 -7.29 -6.00 8.21
C ALA A 28 -8.07 -6.40 6.95
N GLY A 29 -7.37 -6.71 5.85
CA GLY A 29 -8.01 -7.20 4.63
C GLY A 29 -8.73 -8.55 4.81
N LEU A 30 -8.15 -9.47 5.59
CA LEU A 30 -8.79 -10.74 5.92
C LEU A 30 -10.01 -10.56 6.84
N ALA A 31 -9.98 -9.58 7.75
CA ALA A 31 -11.14 -9.27 8.58
C ALA A 31 -12.33 -8.82 7.72
N LEU A 32 -12.08 -8.11 6.61
CA LEU A 32 -13.11 -7.68 5.67
C LEU A 32 -13.76 -8.84 4.91
N THR A 33 -13.10 -9.99 4.80
CA THR A 33 -13.66 -11.18 4.13
C THR A 33 -14.48 -12.06 5.07
N THR A 34 -14.61 -11.69 6.35
CA THR A 34 -15.45 -12.44 7.29
C THR A 34 -16.93 -12.16 7.05
N ASP A 35 -17.77 -13.18 7.21
CA ASP A 35 -19.22 -13.06 7.02
C ASP A 35 -19.83 -11.99 7.94
N ALA A 36 -19.26 -11.77 9.13
CA ALA A 36 -19.68 -10.72 10.05
C ALA A 36 -19.43 -9.31 9.48
N ALA A 37 -18.32 -9.07 8.79
CA ALA A 37 -18.02 -7.79 8.16
C ALA A 37 -18.93 -7.53 6.95
N VAL A 38 -19.22 -8.57 6.17
CA VAL A 38 -20.13 -8.49 5.01
C VAL A 38 -21.59 -8.36 5.44
N ALA A 39 -21.97 -8.91 6.59
CA ALA A 39 -23.31 -8.73 7.17
C ALA A 39 -23.50 -7.33 7.77
N ALA A 40 -22.46 -6.75 8.36
CA ALA A 40 -22.51 -5.43 8.99
C ALA A 40 -22.36 -4.26 8.00
N ALA A 41 -21.76 -4.49 6.82
CA ALA A 41 -21.50 -3.46 5.82
C ALA A 41 -22.01 -3.88 4.43
N SER A 42 -22.39 -2.92 3.60
CA SER A 42 -22.76 -3.24 2.21
C SER A 42 -21.55 -3.82 1.45
N ALA A 43 -21.79 -4.77 0.54
CA ALA A 43 -20.74 -5.38 -0.29
C ALA A 43 -19.91 -4.32 -1.06
N ARG A 44 -20.55 -3.21 -1.46
CA ARG A 44 -19.89 -2.05 -2.07
C ARG A 44 -18.94 -1.35 -1.09
N GLY A 45 -19.35 -1.15 0.15
CA GLY A 45 -18.51 -0.58 1.20
C GLY A 45 -17.27 -1.43 1.48
N VAL A 46 -17.45 -2.75 1.60
CA VAL A 46 -16.34 -3.70 1.80
C VAL A 46 -15.37 -3.64 0.61
N ALA A 47 -15.87 -3.60 -0.62
CA ALA A 47 -15.05 -3.49 -1.82
C ALA A 47 -14.24 -2.19 -1.87
N VAL A 48 -14.85 -1.03 -1.55
CA VAL A 48 -14.14 0.26 -1.51
C VAL A 48 -13.02 0.26 -0.46
N VAL A 49 -13.28 -0.26 0.74
CA VAL A 49 -12.24 -0.38 1.78
C VAL A 49 -11.13 -1.34 1.34
N GLY A 50 -11.48 -2.46 0.72
CA GLY A 50 -10.53 -3.42 0.16
C GLY A 50 -9.62 -2.80 -0.90
N ILE A 51 -10.17 -2.01 -1.83
CA ILE A 51 -9.41 -1.24 -2.83
C ILE A 51 -8.45 -0.28 -2.12
N GLY A 52 -8.92 0.47 -1.13
CA GLY A 52 -8.09 1.38 -0.34
C GLY A 52 -6.89 0.67 0.30
N LEU A 53 -7.13 -0.47 0.97
CA LEU A 53 -6.06 -1.27 1.58
C LEU A 53 -5.07 -1.78 0.53
N ALA A 54 -5.53 -2.22 -0.63
CA ALA A 54 -4.68 -2.70 -1.71
C ALA A 54 -3.76 -1.59 -2.24
N LEU A 55 -4.29 -0.39 -2.50
CA LEU A 55 -3.50 0.76 -2.97
C LEU A 55 -2.44 1.17 -1.95
N VAL A 56 -2.78 1.18 -0.65
CA VAL A 56 -1.84 1.47 0.43
C VAL A 56 -0.72 0.42 0.48
N LYS A 57 -1.05 -0.88 0.35
CA LYS A 57 -0.02 -1.95 0.29
C LYS A 57 0.92 -1.75 -0.89
N VAL A 58 0.37 -1.53 -2.09
CA VAL A 58 1.17 -1.27 -3.30
C VAL A 58 2.11 -0.09 -3.07
N ARG A 59 1.61 0.99 -2.47
CA ARG A 59 2.42 2.17 -2.15
C ARG A 59 3.57 1.86 -1.21
N ILE A 60 3.33 1.10 -0.15
CA ILE A 60 4.36 0.72 0.84
C ILE A 60 5.41 -0.16 0.17
N VAL A 61 4.99 -1.21 -0.55
CA VAL A 61 5.90 -2.15 -1.24
C VAL A 61 6.82 -1.39 -2.19
N LEU A 62 6.25 -0.53 -3.02
CA LEU A 62 7.02 0.19 -4.02
C LEU A 62 7.99 1.21 -3.42
N THR A 63 7.59 1.87 -2.34
CA THR A 63 8.47 2.86 -1.68
C THR A 63 9.61 2.19 -0.93
N GLU A 64 9.31 1.17 -0.14
CA GLU A 64 10.25 0.63 0.85
C GLU A 64 11.02 -0.61 0.36
N PHE A 65 10.52 -1.33 -0.65
CA PHE A 65 11.15 -2.56 -1.14
C PHE A 65 11.65 -2.47 -2.59
N VAL A 66 11.03 -1.64 -3.43
CA VAL A 66 11.43 -1.48 -4.86
C VAL A 66 12.37 -0.29 -5.07
N GLY A 67 12.66 0.48 -4.02
CA GLY A 67 13.64 1.58 -4.10
C GLY A 67 13.13 2.84 -4.82
N LEU A 68 11.82 2.96 -5.08
CA LEU A 68 11.24 4.19 -5.65
C LEU A 68 11.43 5.44 -4.78
N ARG A 69 11.83 5.24 -3.53
CA ARG A 69 12.21 6.30 -2.60
C ARG A 69 13.33 7.19 -3.15
N ASP A 70 14.31 6.62 -3.84
CA ASP A 70 15.47 7.37 -4.34
C ASP A 70 15.18 8.06 -5.68
N LEU A 71 13.98 7.86 -6.25
CA LEU A 71 13.56 8.37 -7.56
C LEU A 71 12.32 9.27 -7.42
N PRO A 72 12.47 10.54 -6.97
CA PRO A 72 11.35 11.41 -6.63
C PRO A 72 10.43 11.76 -7.81
N ARG A 73 10.96 11.77 -9.04
CA ARG A 73 10.15 11.99 -10.26
C ARG A 73 9.25 10.78 -10.53
N VAL A 74 9.81 9.58 -10.51
CA VAL A 74 9.06 8.33 -10.76
C VAL A 74 7.99 8.12 -9.69
N ARG A 75 8.33 8.43 -8.44
CA ARG A 75 7.38 8.40 -7.32
C ARG A 75 6.14 9.25 -7.55
N ARG A 76 6.28 10.48 -8.08
CA ARG A 76 5.12 11.36 -8.37
C ARG A 76 4.22 10.81 -9.47
N TRP A 77 4.82 10.30 -10.54
CA TRP A 77 4.07 9.65 -11.62
C TRP A 77 3.30 8.43 -11.10
N PHE A 78 3.94 7.64 -10.25
CA PHE A 78 3.32 6.48 -9.65
C PHE A 78 2.19 6.86 -8.68
N ASP A 79 2.38 7.89 -7.85
CA ASP A 79 1.34 8.42 -6.96
C ASP A 79 0.13 8.91 -7.75
N ALA A 80 0.35 9.66 -8.83
CA ALA A 80 -0.72 10.10 -9.72
C ALA A 80 -1.45 8.91 -10.38
N TRP A 81 -0.71 7.92 -10.85
CA TRP A 81 -1.28 6.70 -11.44
C TRP A 81 -2.11 5.91 -10.42
N LEU A 82 -1.63 5.74 -9.17
CA LEU A 82 -2.40 5.10 -8.10
C LEU A 82 -3.70 5.84 -7.80
N VAL A 83 -3.69 7.16 -7.80
CA VAL A 83 -4.91 7.97 -7.60
C VAL A 83 -5.87 7.74 -8.75
N VAL A 84 -5.41 7.79 -10.01
CA VAL A 84 -6.27 7.56 -11.18
C VAL A 84 -6.89 6.16 -11.16
N VAL A 85 -6.07 5.12 -10.93
CA VAL A 85 -6.55 3.74 -10.84
C VAL A 85 -7.50 3.57 -9.66
N GLY A 86 -7.18 4.14 -8.50
CA GLY A 86 -8.01 4.07 -7.32
C GLY A 86 -9.38 4.70 -7.53
N VAL A 87 -9.43 5.90 -8.12
CA VAL A 87 -10.68 6.57 -8.46
C VAL A 87 -11.48 5.75 -9.47
N ALA A 88 -10.83 5.23 -10.53
CA ALA A 88 -11.51 4.41 -11.53
C ALA A 88 -12.14 3.14 -10.91
N LEU A 89 -11.41 2.44 -10.05
CA LEU A 89 -11.91 1.25 -9.35
C LEU A 89 -13.08 1.58 -8.42
N VAL A 90 -13.00 2.68 -7.67
CA VAL A 90 -14.09 3.12 -6.79
C VAL A 90 -15.33 3.47 -7.61
N VAL A 91 -15.18 4.20 -8.72
CA VAL A 91 -16.29 4.52 -9.62
C VAL A 91 -16.93 3.25 -10.18
N MET A 92 -16.15 2.26 -10.63
CA MET A 92 -16.70 0.99 -11.12
C MET A 92 -17.47 0.19 -10.06
N VAL A 93 -17.10 0.31 -8.78
CA VAL A 93 -17.78 -0.39 -7.68
C VAL A 93 -19.06 0.33 -7.25
N VAL A 94 -19.10 1.66 -7.40
CA VAL A 94 -20.20 2.51 -6.92
C VAL A 94 -21.26 2.77 -7.99
N ALA A 95 -20.85 2.84 -9.27
CA ALA A 95 -21.75 2.95 -10.43
C ALA A 95 -22.63 1.71 -10.59
#